data_AF-A0A8T2ZQF4-F1
#
_entry.id   AF-A0A8T2ZQF4-F1
#
_cell.length_a   1.000
_cell.length_b   1.000
_cell.length_c   1.000
_cell.angle_alpha   90.00
_cell.angle_beta   90.00
_cell.angle_gamma   90.00
#
_symmetry.space_group_name_H-M   'P 1'
#
loop_
_entity.id
_entity.type
_entity.pdbx_description
1 polymer ?
#
loop_
_entity_poly.entity_id
_entity_poly.type
_entity_poly.pdbx_seq_one_letter_code
_entity_poly.pdbx_strand_id
1 'polypeptide(L)'
;MSVIRLRNTHCHIINMMLFLVFTLLLLSDAAASKSIIKSLPGFDGNLPFVLETGYIGVGELEAVQLFYYFIESERSPKDDPLVLWLTGGPGCSALSGIIYEIGPLSFDYAKSSGGGKPVFALNPYSWTKIANIIFVDAPVGTGFSYSTTWEGYHVSDTISAVETYEFLRKVRESVFLNRKIYKLYVKEKEWHRSGFFSN
;
A
#
# COMPACT_ATOMS: atom_id res chain seq x y z
N MET A 1 -20.10 58.44 26.79
CA MET A 1 -19.35 57.32 27.38
C MET A 1 -19.74 56.01 26.67
N SER A 2 -19.37 55.82 25.39
CA SER A 2 -19.84 54.65 24.60
C SER A 2 -18.83 54.06 23.61
N VAL A 3 -17.56 54.47 23.62
CA VAL A 3 -16.60 54.06 22.56
C VAL A 3 -15.76 52.82 22.94
N ILE A 4 -15.78 52.37 24.20
CA ILE A 4 -14.87 51.32 24.70
C ILE A 4 -15.41 49.88 24.49
N ARG A 5 -16.73 49.72 24.30
CA ARG A 5 -17.37 48.37 24.31
C ARG A 5 -17.26 47.58 23.00
N LEU A 6 -17.00 48.24 21.85
CA LEU A 6 -16.89 47.60 20.53
C LEU A 6 -15.52 46.96 20.27
N ARG A 7 -14.46 47.42 20.95
CA ARG A 7 -13.08 46.93 20.73
C ARG A 7 -12.85 45.53 21.30
N ASN A 8 -13.53 45.22 22.41
CA ASN A 8 -13.35 43.97 23.14
C ASN A 8 -14.03 42.77 22.45
N THR A 9 -15.19 42.99 21.82
CA THR A 9 -15.92 41.96 21.08
C THR A 9 -15.21 41.57 19.78
N HIS A 10 -14.58 42.52 19.09
CA HIS A 10 -13.78 42.23 17.90
C HIS A 10 -12.54 41.38 18.23
N CYS A 11 -11.85 41.65 19.35
CA CYS A 11 -10.70 40.86 19.78
C CYS A 11 -11.09 39.42 20.13
N HIS A 12 -12.21 39.22 20.81
CA HIS A 12 -12.73 37.89 21.12
C HIS A 12 -13.14 37.08 19.89
N ILE A 13 -13.78 37.72 18.90
CA ILE A 13 -14.17 37.06 17.65
C ILE A 13 -12.92 36.62 16.86
N ILE A 14 -11.89 37.47 16.79
CA ILE A 14 -10.63 37.13 16.12
C ILE A 14 -9.92 35.96 16.81
N ASN A 15 -9.86 35.96 18.14
CA ASN A 15 -9.24 34.86 18.89
C ASN A 15 -10.02 33.55 18.73
N MET A 16 -11.36 33.60 18.71
CA MET A 16 -12.20 32.43 18.48
C MET A 16 -12.01 31.88 17.05
N MET A 17 -11.91 32.77 16.05
CA MET A 17 -11.62 32.39 14.67
C MET A 17 -10.23 31.77 14.53
N LEU A 18 -9.20 32.33 15.20
CA LEU A 18 -7.86 31.73 15.22
C LEU A 18 -7.85 30.35 15.87
N PHE A 19 -8.58 30.19 16.98
CA PHE A 19 -8.68 28.90 17.67
C PHE A 19 -9.38 27.86 16.79
N LEU A 20 -10.46 28.26 16.09
CA LEU A 20 -11.18 27.40 15.15
C LEU A 20 -10.30 26.98 13.98
N VAL A 21 -9.54 27.92 13.39
CA VAL A 21 -8.58 27.65 12.30
C VAL A 21 -7.46 26.73 12.79
N PHE A 22 -6.94 26.94 14.01
CA PHE A 22 -5.92 26.08 14.61
C PHE A 22 -6.46 24.67 14.85
N THR A 23 -7.69 24.51 15.34
CA THR A 23 -8.33 23.19 15.49
C THR A 23 -8.61 22.52 14.14
N LEU A 24 -8.99 23.28 13.11
CA LEU A 24 -9.18 22.77 11.75
C LEU A 24 -7.85 22.30 11.13
N LEU A 25 -6.75 23.01 11.38
CA LEU A 25 -5.42 22.61 10.93
C LEU A 25 -4.94 21.33 11.62
N LEU A 26 -5.24 21.16 12.92
CA LEU A 26 -4.94 19.95 13.69
C LEU A 26 -5.79 18.73 13.28
N LEU A 27 -6.94 18.95 12.62
CA LEU A 27 -7.82 17.90 12.09
C LEU A 27 -7.49 17.51 10.65
N SER A 28 -6.42 18.06 10.06
CA SER A 28 -5.95 17.65 8.74
C SER A 28 -5.26 16.28 8.86
N ASP A 29 -6.05 15.22 8.94
CA ASP A 29 -5.53 13.88 8.73
C ASP A 29 -4.90 13.83 7.34
N ALA A 30 -3.63 13.42 7.26
CA ALA A 30 -3.03 13.00 6.01
C ALA A 30 -3.82 11.78 5.53
N ALA A 31 -4.81 12.01 4.68
CA ALA A 31 -5.72 10.98 4.23
C ALA A 31 -4.92 9.93 3.47
N ALA A 32 -4.71 8.76 4.08
CA ALA A 32 -4.20 7.59 3.39
C ALA A 32 -5.13 7.31 2.20
N SER A 33 -4.61 7.48 0.98
CA SER A 33 -5.38 7.25 -0.23
C SER A 33 -5.53 5.74 -0.41
N LYS A 34 -6.73 5.24 -0.14
CA LYS A 34 -7.11 3.83 -0.22
C LYS A 34 -8.26 3.67 -1.21
N SER A 35 -8.13 2.70 -2.11
CA SER A 35 -9.13 2.43 -3.14
C SER A 35 -9.43 0.94 -3.22
N ILE A 36 -10.71 0.58 -3.21
CA ILE A 36 -11.16 -0.80 -3.45
C ILE A 36 -11.42 -0.95 -4.95
N ILE A 37 -10.67 -1.87 -5.57
CA ILE A 37 -10.75 -2.16 -6.99
C ILE A 37 -11.80 -3.26 -7.22
N LYS A 38 -12.88 -2.91 -7.91
CA LYS A 38 -13.97 -3.85 -8.23
C LYS A 38 -13.81 -4.53 -9.58
N SER A 39 -13.12 -3.90 -10.53
CA SER A 39 -12.92 -4.41 -11.89
C SER A 39 -11.55 -4.00 -12.41
N LEU A 40 -10.98 -4.82 -13.29
CA LEU A 40 -9.70 -4.58 -13.95
C LEU A 40 -9.86 -4.62 -15.47
N PRO A 41 -9.21 -3.72 -16.22
CA PRO A 41 -9.11 -3.88 -17.66
C PRO A 41 -8.46 -5.22 -18.00
N GLY A 42 -9.18 -6.10 -18.72
CA GLY A 42 -8.69 -7.43 -19.05
C GLY A 42 -9.25 -8.56 -18.17
N PHE A 43 -10.05 -8.23 -17.16
CA PHE A 43 -10.85 -9.21 -16.41
C PHE A 43 -12.33 -9.03 -16.76
N ASP A 44 -13.03 -10.12 -17.07
CA ASP A 44 -14.44 -10.08 -17.44
C ASP A 44 -15.31 -9.98 -16.18
N GLY A 45 -15.98 -8.83 -16.00
CA GLY A 45 -16.87 -8.58 -14.88
C GLY A 45 -16.16 -8.04 -13.62
N ASN A 46 -16.78 -8.25 -12.47
CA ASN A 46 -16.22 -7.85 -11.18
C ASN A 46 -15.22 -8.89 -10.68
N LEU A 47 -14.18 -8.45 -9.98
CA LEU A 47 -13.25 -9.33 -9.30
C LEU A 47 -14.00 -10.16 -8.24
N PRO A 48 -13.76 -11.49 -8.16
CA PRO A 48 -14.40 -12.35 -7.18
C PRO A 48 -13.72 -12.30 -5.80
N PHE A 49 -12.73 -11.41 -5.63
CA PHE A 49 -12.00 -11.18 -4.38
C PHE A 49 -11.88 -9.67 -4.13
N VAL A 50 -11.63 -9.29 -2.88
CA VAL A 50 -11.38 -7.90 -2.52
C VAL A 50 -9.93 -7.58 -2.83
N LEU A 51 -9.72 -6.66 -3.78
CA LEU A 51 -8.44 -6.01 -4.04
C LEU A 51 -8.53 -4.56 -3.59
N GLU A 52 -7.61 -4.18 -2.74
CA GLU A 52 -7.44 -2.83 -2.27
C GLU A 52 -6.04 -2.33 -2.63
N THR A 53 -5.94 -1.07 -3.01
CA THR A 53 -4.64 -0.43 -3.27
C THR A 53 -4.55 0.91 -2.57
N GLY A 54 -3.34 1.34 -2.29
CA GLY A 54 -3.13 2.65 -1.68
C GLY A 54 -1.67 2.98 -1.45
N TYR A 55 -1.47 4.14 -0.82
CA TYR A 55 -0.14 4.62 -0.43
C TYR A 55 -0.05 4.78 1.08
N ILE A 56 1.13 4.48 1.62
CA ILE A 56 1.51 4.77 3.00
C ILE A 56 2.80 5.57 2.97
N GLY A 57 2.76 6.77 3.55
CA GLY A 57 3.92 7.63 3.71
C GLY A 57 4.87 7.10 4.80
N VAL A 58 6.17 7.08 4.54
CA VAL A 58 7.24 6.62 5.42
C VAL A 58 8.47 7.53 5.33
N GLY A 59 9.40 7.38 6.27
CA GLY A 59 10.61 8.19 6.30
C GLY A 59 10.35 9.64 6.75
N GLU A 60 11.38 10.48 6.59
CA GLU A 60 11.32 11.87 7.04
C GLU A 60 10.21 12.65 6.32
N LEU A 61 9.37 13.31 7.12
CA LEU A 61 8.22 14.11 6.64
C LEU A 61 7.28 13.33 5.72
N GLU A 62 7.27 11.99 5.80
CA GLU A 62 6.50 11.11 4.91
C GLU A 62 6.83 11.35 3.43
N ALA A 63 8.07 11.73 3.12
CA ALA A 63 8.48 12.03 1.75
C ALA A 63 8.41 10.80 0.84
N VAL A 64 8.62 9.60 1.38
CA VAL A 64 8.54 8.33 0.65
C VAL A 64 7.12 7.78 0.74
N GLN A 65 6.51 7.49 -0.40
CA GLN A 65 5.16 6.96 -0.54
C GLN A 65 5.24 5.53 -1.07
N LEU A 66 5.07 4.54 -0.18
CA LEU A 66 5.09 3.13 -0.57
C LEU A 66 3.69 2.69 -1.02
N PHE A 67 3.61 2.20 -2.24
CA PHE A 67 2.40 1.65 -2.83
C PHE A 67 2.21 0.19 -2.40
N TYR A 68 0.96 -0.18 -2.11
CA TYR A 68 0.61 -1.55 -1.77
C TYR A 68 -0.62 -2.04 -2.50
N TYR A 69 -0.68 -3.36 -2.62
CA TYR A 69 -1.87 -4.13 -2.97
C TYR A 69 -2.23 -4.98 -1.76
N PHE A 70 -3.44 -4.87 -1.27
CA PHE A 70 -3.99 -5.72 -0.24
C PHE A 70 -5.07 -6.61 -0.85
N ILE A 71 -4.92 -7.93 -0.69
CA ILE A 71 -5.91 -8.91 -1.13
C ILE A 71 -6.40 -9.67 0.08
N GLU A 72 -7.71 -9.59 0.34
CA GLU A 72 -8.33 -10.31 1.45
C GLU A 72 -8.34 -11.81 1.20
N SER A 73 -8.31 -12.58 2.29
CA SER A 73 -8.47 -14.01 2.17
C SER A 73 -9.83 -14.38 1.58
N GLU A 74 -9.87 -15.35 0.67
CA GLU A 74 -11.12 -15.84 0.09
C GLU A 74 -11.89 -16.79 1.02
N ARG A 75 -11.28 -17.25 2.12
CA ARG A 75 -11.89 -18.20 3.06
C ARG A 75 -12.50 -17.52 4.29
N SER A 76 -11.69 -17.02 5.21
CA SER A 76 -12.16 -16.24 6.36
C SER A 76 -11.22 -15.05 6.60
N PRO A 77 -11.45 -13.90 5.91
CA PRO A 77 -10.59 -12.73 6.04
C PRO A 77 -10.36 -12.20 7.46
N LYS A 78 -11.25 -12.53 8.41
CA LYS A 78 -11.15 -12.11 9.81
C LYS A 78 -10.31 -13.06 10.68
N ASP A 79 -10.24 -14.33 10.28
CA ASP A 79 -9.57 -15.40 11.04
C ASP A 79 -8.26 -15.85 10.40
N ASP A 80 -8.13 -15.65 9.10
CA ASP A 80 -6.97 -16.06 8.33
C ASP A 80 -5.76 -15.14 8.57
N PRO A 81 -4.52 -15.68 8.50
CA PRO A 81 -3.30 -14.96 8.80
C PRO A 81 -3.08 -13.78 7.84
N LEU A 82 -2.24 -12.84 8.28
CA LEU A 82 -1.75 -11.75 7.46
C LEU A 82 -0.33 -12.07 6.98
N VAL A 83 -0.10 -11.94 5.68
CA VAL A 83 1.23 -12.16 5.08
C VAL A 83 1.69 -10.85 4.45
N LEU A 84 2.91 -10.43 4.77
CA LEU A 84 3.61 -9.38 4.04
C LEU A 84 4.51 -10.05 2.99
N TRP A 85 4.28 -9.71 1.73
CA TRP A 85 5.05 -10.20 0.60
C TRP A 85 5.98 -9.12 0.07
N LEU A 86 7.28 -9.40 0.09
CA LEU A 86 8.33 -8.57 -0.47
C LEU A 86 8.92 -9.26 -1.70
N THR A 87 8.83 -8.60 -2.85
CA THR A 87 9.54 -9.05 -4.04
C THR A 87 10.99 -8.57 -3.94
N GLY A 88 11.96 -9.48 -4.01
CA GLY A 88 13.38 -9.08 -3.99
C GLY A 88 13.87 -8.57 -5.34
N GLY A 89 15.18 -8.38 -5.49
CA GLY A 89 15.74 -7.72 -6.66
C GLY A 89 17.05 -7.04 -6.35
N PRO A 90 17.11 -5.72 -6.08
CA PRO A 90 16.04 -4.79 -5.67
C PRO A 90 15.24 -4.18 -6.83
N GLY A 91 14.11 -3.54 -6.53
CA GLY A 91 13.36 -2.71 -7.51
C GLY A 91 12.27 -3.43 -8.31
N CYS A 92 12.07 -4.73 -8.10
CA CYS A 92 11.01 -5.48 -8.78
C CYS A 92 9.67 -5.29 -8.08
N SER A 93 8.64 -4.92 -8.85
CA SER A 93 7.32 -4.67 -8.30
C SER A 93 6.67 -5.93 -7.70
N ALA A 94 5.94 -5.73 -6.62
CA ALA A 94 5.10 -6.72 -5.97
C ALA A 94 3.97 -7.23 -6.89
N LEU A 95 3.62 -6.48 -7.95
CA LEU A 95 2.71 -6.93 -8.99
C LEU A 95 3.17 -8.25 -9.64
N SER A 96 4.48 -8.46 -9.75
CA SER A 96 5.03 -9.74 -10.24
C SER A 96 4.64 -10.92 -9.34
N GLY A 97 4.68 -10.75 -8.02
CA GLY A 97 4.24 -11.76 -7.06
C GLY A 97 2.73 -12.05 -7.14
N ILE A 98 1.94 -11.02 -7.49
CA ILE A 98 0.49 -11.17 -7.70
C ILE A 98 0.19 -11.98 -8.96
N ILE A 99 0.87 -11.68 -10.08
CA ILE A 99 0.53 -12.25 -11.40
C ILE A 99 1.24 -13.56 -11.71
N TYR A 100 2.49 -13.72 -11.26
CA TYR A 100 3.35 -14.83 -11.67
C TYR A 100 3.63 -15.84 -10.56
N GLU A 101 3.25 -15.54 -9.32
CA GLU A 101 3.63 -16.36 -8.17
C GLU A 101 2.42 -16.81 -7.36
N ILE A 102 2.03 -16.04 -6.36
CA ILE A 102 1.11 -16.49 -5.31
C ILE A 102 -0.24 -15.77 -5.32
N GLY A 103 -0.40 -14.73 -6.14
CA GLY A 103 -1.64 -13.96 -6.20
C GLY A 103 -2.77 -14.67 -6.96
N PRO A 104 -3.99 -14.10 -6.89
CA PRO A 104 -5.21 -14.72 -7.43
C PRO A 104 -5.39 -14.55 -8.94
N LEU A 105 -4.46 -13.84 -9.60
CA LEU A 105 -4.53 -13.56 -11.02
C LEU A 105 -3.31 -14.11 -11.74
N SER A 106 -3.49 -14.46 -13.01
CA SER A 106 -2.42 -14.76 -13.96
C SER A 106 -2.81 -14.24 -15.34
N PHE A 107 -1.87 -14.16 -16.27
CA PHE A 107 -2.21 -13.85 -17.66
C PHE A 107 -2.75 -15.08 -18.39
N ASP A 108 -3.86 -14.91 -19.11
CA ASP A 108 -4.34 -15.85 -20.12
C ASP A 108 -3.62 -15.53 -21.44
N TYR A 109 -2.45 -16.14 -21.64
CA TYR A 109 -1.62 -15.90 -22.82
C TYR A 109 -2.31 -16.26 -24.13
N ALA A 110 -3.19 -17.27 -24.12
CA ALA A 110 -3.93 -17.69 -25.31
C ALA A 110 -4.93 -16.61 -25.74
N LYS A 111 -5.61 -15.97 -24.78
CA LYS A 111 -6.55 -14.88 -25.06
C LYS A 111 -5.91 -13.49 -25.18
N SER A 112 -4.66 -13.34 -24.73
CA SER A 112 -3.91 -12.07 -24.78
C SER A 112 -3.21 -11.82 -26.12
N SER A 113 -3.44 -12.65 -27.14
CA SER A 113 -2.81 -12.49 -28.46
C SER A 113 -3.37 -11.30 -29.26
N GLY A 114 -2.55 -10.71 -30.14
CA GLY A 114 -3.02 -9.73 -31.14
C GLY A 114 -2.95 -8.25 -30.75
N GLY A 115 -2.13 -7.88 -29.75
CA GLY A 115 -1.86 -6.48 -29.40
C GLY A 115 -2.99 -5.77 -28.63
N GLY A 116 -4.02 -6.50 -28.22
CA GLY A 116 -5.06 -6.02 -27.31
C GLY A 116 -4.57 -5.94 -25.86
N LYS A 117 -5.46 -5.49 -24.97
CA LYS A 117 -5.21 -5.52 -23.52
C LYS A 117 -4.94 -6.96 -23.06
N PRO A 118 -4.00 -7.17 -22.10
CA PRO A 118 -3.78 -8.49 -21.55
C PRO A 118 -5.06 -8.99 -20.87
N VAL A 119 -5.35 -10.28 -21.01
CA VAL A 119 -6.50 -10.94 -20.41
C VAL A 119 -6.05 -11.65 -19.15
N PHE A 120 -6.81 -11.48 -18.08
CA PHE A 120 -6.55 -12.11 -16.79
C PHE A 120 -7.36 -13.41 -16.64
N ALA A 121 -6.74 -14.40 -16.04
CA ALA A 121 -7.38 -15.61 -15.54
C ALA A 121 -7.19 -15.70 -14.01
N LEU A 122 -8.09 -16.44 -13.34
CA LEU A 122 -7.95 -16.72 -11.91
C LEU A 122 -6.92 -17.82 -11.68
N ASN A 123 -6.08 -17.64 -10.67
CA ASN A 123 -5.16 -18.65 -10.19
C ASN A 123 -5.83 -19.51 -9.10
N PRO A 124 -6.16 -20.79 -9.35
CA PRO A 124 -6.81 -21.64 -8.36
C PRO A 124 -5.89 -22.00 -7.18
N TYR A 125 -4.57 -21.84 -7.33
CA TYR A 125 -3.56 -22.18 -6.32
C TYR A 125 -3.04 -20.96 -5.55
N SER A 126 -3.75 -19.83 -5.63
CA SER A 126 -3.34 -18.62 -4.94
C SER A 126 -3.28 -18.80 -3.41
N TRP A 127 -2.30 -18.17 -2.78
CA TRP A 127 -2.20 -18.14 -1.32
C TRP A 127 -3.32 -17.32 -0.67
N THR A 128 -3.99 -16.43 -1.43
CA THR A 128 -5.14 -15.67 -0.94
C THR A 128 -6.33 -16.57 -0.59
N LYS A 129 -6.34 -17.83 -1.04
CA LYS A 129 -7.33 -18.83 -0.63
C LYS A 129 -7.37 -19.06 0.88
N ILE A 130 -6.28 -18.80 1.61
CA ILE A 130 -6.17 -19.08 3.05
C ILE A 130 -5.47 -17.97 3.85
N ALA A 131 -5.11 -16.84 3.22
CA ALA A 131 -4.40 -15.75 3.88
C ALA A 131 -4.83 -14.38 3.32
N ASN A 132 -4.80 -13.37 4.18
CA ASN A 132 -4.81 -11.97 3.78
C ASN A 132 -3.38 -11.59 3.40
N ILE A 133 -3.15 -10.98 2.23
CA ILE A 133 -1.79 -10.70 1.77
C ILE A 133 -1.63 -9.24 1.39
N ILE A 134 -0.60 -8.59 1.94
CA ILE A 134 -0.12 -7.27 1.54
C ILE A 134 1.11 -7.46 0.66
N PHE A 135 1.00 -7.05 -0.59
CA PHE A 135 2.10 -6.94 -1.53
C PHE A 135 2.54 -5.48 -1.54
N VAL A 136 3.79 -5.20 -1.21
CA VAL A 136 4.31 -3.82 -1.15
C VAL A 136 5.42 -3.62 -2.16
N ASP A 137 5.33 -2.54 -2.92
CA ASP A 137 6.39 -2.09 -3.80
C ASP A 137 7.47 -1.39 -2.95
N ALA A 138 8.48 -2.13 -2.51
CA ALA A 138 9.61 -1.61 -1.73
C ALA A 138 10.95 -2.10 -2.32
N PRO A 139 12.03 -1.29 -2.25
CA PRO A 139 12.11 0.07 -1.71
C PRO A 139 11.44 1.14 -2.59
N VAL A 140 11.50 2.40 -2.18
CA VAL A 140 11.13 3.57 -3.00
C VAL A 140 11.68 3.50 -4.43
N GLY A 141 10.87 3.90 -5.42
CA GLY A 141 11.19 3.76 -6.85
C GLY A 141 10.82 2.40 -7.44
N THR A 142 10.43 1.42 -6.62
CA THR A 142 9.87 0.15 -7.08
C THR A 142 8.42 0.34 -7.54
N GLY A 143 8.06 -0.19 -8.70
CA GLY A 143 6.67 -0.22 -9.18
C GLY A 143 6.01 1.15 -9.17
N PHE A 144 4.97 1.33 -8.33
CA PHE A 144 4.27 2.60 -8.17
C PHE A 144 4.74 3.45 -6.98
N SER A 145 5.68 2.95 -6.17
CA SER A 145 6.23 3.69 -5.02
C SER A 145 7.16 4.82 -5.47
N TYR A 146 7.03 5.98 -4.84
CA TYR A 146 7.78 7.19 -5.23
C TYR A 146 8.17 8.02 -4.00
N SER A 147 9.10 8.96 -4.19
CA SER A 147 9.41 10.00 -3.21
C SER A 147 9.02 11.38 -3.76
N THR A 148 8.55 12.26 -2.87
CA THR A 148 8.26 13.67 -3.17
C THR A 148 9.52 14.55 -3.14
N THR A 149 10.63 14.03 -2.59
CA THR A 149 11.95 14.66 -2.54
C THR A 149 12.98 13.82 -3.29
N TRP A 150 14.03 14.46 -3.80
CA TRP A 150 15.12 13.72 -4.45
C TRP A 150 15.91 12.90 -3.43
N GLU A 151 16.08 13.45 -2.22
CA GLU A 151 16.79 12.85 -1.10
C GLU A 151 16.18 11.50 -0.69
N GLY A 152 14.85 11.39 -0.74
CA GLY A 152 14.14 10.15 -0.40
C GLY A 152 14.41 8.99 -1.37
N TYR A 153 15.05 9.20 -2.52
CA TYR A 153 15.51 8.09 -3.37
C TYR A 153 16.89 7.54 -2.97
N HIS A 154 17.59 8.14 -2.00
CA HIS A 154 18.84 7.58 -1.47
C HIS A 154 18.54 6.44 -0.50
N VAL A 155 18.41 5.23 -1.04
CA VAL A 155 18.08 4.04 -0.27
C VAL A 155 19.30 3.14 -0.02
N SER A 156 19.33 2.53 1.16
CA SER A 156 20.23 1.43 1.55
C SER A 156 19.40 0.31 2.17
N ASP A 157 19.96 -0.88 2.33
CA ASP A 157 19.25 -2.01 2.97
C ASP A 157 18.70 -1.64 4.34
N THR A 158 19.45 -0.86 5.13
CA THR A 158 19.02 -0.41 6.45
C THR A 158 17.84 0.57 6.35
N ILE A 159 17.91 1.54 5.43
CA ILE A 159 16.82 2.50 5.22
C ILE A 159 15.57 1.77 4.72
N SER A 160 15.71 0.87 3.74
CA SER A 160 14.59 0.08 3.22
C SER A 160 13.93 -0.78 4.29
N ALA A 161 14.71 -1.41 5.18
CA ALA A 161 14.17 -2.18 6.29
C ALA A 161 13.41 -1.30 7.30
N VAL A 162 13.93 -0.13 7.63
CA VAL A 162 13.27 0.85 8.52
C VAL A 162 11.97 1.36 7.92
N GLU A 163 11.99 1.79 6.65
CA GLU A 163 10.81 2.27 5.93
C GLU A 163 9.75 1.17 5.78
N THR A 164 10.15 -0.07 5.48
CA THR A 164 9.24 -1.22 5.40
C THR A 164 8.62 -1.55 6.77
N TYR A 165 9.39 -1.42 7.85
CA TYR A 165 8.86 -1.58 9.20
C TYR A 165 7.86 -0.47 9.57
N GLU A 166 8.17 0.79 9.25
CA GLU A 166 7.25 1.91 9.42
C GLU A 166 5.96 1.71 8.63
N PHE A 167 6.07 1.28 7.37
CA PHE A 167 4.94 0.91 6.53
C PHE A 167 4.06 -0.14 7.21
N LEU A 168 4.66 -1.23 7.69
CA LEU A 168 3.94 -2.32 8.33
C LEU A 168 3.21 -1.87 9.59
N ARG A 169 3.79 -0.96 10.37
CA ARG A 169 3.16 -0.39 11.55
C ARG A 169 1.94 0.47 11.16
N LYS A 170 2.11 1.38 10.20
CA LYS A 170 1.05 2.28 9.74
C LYS A 170 -0.08 1.55 9.03
N VAL A 171 0.22 0.58 8.16
CA VAL A 171 -0.81 -0.19 7.44
C VAL A 171 -1.63 -1.06 8.39
N ARG A 172 -1.03 -1.56 9.47
CA ARG A 172 -1.75 -2.27 10.53
C ARG A 172 -2.79 -1.37 11.18
N GLU A 173 -2.39 -0.14 11.51
CA GLU A 173 -3.24 0.88 12.12
C GLU A 173 -4.31 1.41 11.15
N SER A 174 -4.12 1.37 9.83
CA SER A 174 -5.12 1.88 8.88
C SER A 174 -6.06 0.81 8.32
N VAL A 175 -5.56 -0.39 8.04
CA VAL A 175 -6.31 -1.46 7.37
C VAL A 175 -6.89 -2.49 8.35
N PHE A 176 -6.24 -2.71 9.50
CA PHE A 176 -6.53 -3.87 10.37
C PHE A 176 -7.07 -3.54 11.76
N LEU A 177 -7.52 -2.31 12.04
CA LEU A 177 -7.99 -1.86 13.38
C LEU A 177 -9.00 -2.79 14.08
N ASN A 178 -9.69 -3.66 13.34
CA ASN A 178 -10.69 -4.59 13.88
C ASN A 178 -10.46 -6.07 13.49
N ARG A 179 -9.26 -6.43 12.99
CA ARG A 179 -8.93 -7.82 12.60
C ARG A 179 -7.94 -8.43 13.58
N LYS A 180 -8.21 -9.65 14.04
CA LYS A 180 -7.27 -10.39 14.89
C LYS A 180 -6.10 -10.85 14.00
N ILE A 181 -4.92 -10.30 14.22
CA ILE A 181 -3.70 -10.76 13.53
C ILE A 181 -3.14 -11.93 14.33
N TYR A 182 -3.39 -13.15 13.85
CA TYR A 182 -2.89 -14.35 14.54
C TYR A 182 -1.43 -14.67 14.19
N LYS A 183 -0.96 -14.27 13.01
CA LYS A 183 0.42 -14.50 12.57
C LYS A 183 0.78 -13.59 11.39
N LEU A 184 1.92 -12.91 11.49
CA LEU A 184 2.55 -12.18 10.39
C LEU A 184 3.70 -13.01 9.83
N TYR A 185 3.71 -13.22 8.52
CA TYR A 185 4.84 -13.83 7.83
C TYR A 185 5.44 -12.81 6.86
N VAL A 186 6.75 -12.61 6.96
CA VAL A 186 7.51 -11.83 5.98
C VAL A 186 8.16 -12.83 5.04
N LYS A 187 7.86 -12.74 3.75
CA LYS A 187 8.52 -13.55 2.73
C LYS A 187 9.23 -12.64 1.74
N GLU A 188 10.51 -12.90 1.56
CA GLU A 188 11.33 -12.30 0.52
C GLU A 188 11.70 -13.35 -0.52
N LYS A 189 11.81 -12.92 -1.77
CA LYS A 189 12.35 -13.70 -2.87
C LYS A 189 13.73 -13.15 -3.27
N GLU A 190 14.79 -13.87 -2.92
CA GLU A 190 16.11 -13.61 -3.49
C GLU A 190 16.19 -14.18 -4.91
N TRP A 191 16.51 -13.35 -5.90
CA TRP A 191 16.98 -13.84 -7.19
C TRP A 191 18.41 -14.34 -7.00
N HIS A 192 18.58 -15.62 -6.67
CA HIS A 192 19.90 -16.23 -6.76
C HIS A 192 20.45 -16.02 -8.17
N ARG A 193 21.68 -15.48 -8.26
CA ARG A 193 22.50 -15.51 -9.47
C ARG A 193 22.38 -16.89 -10.10
N SER A 194 21.78 -16.98 -11.29
CA SER A 194 22.09 -18.05 -12.22
C SER A 194 23.51 -17.84 -12.72
N GLY A 195 24.48 -18.15 -11.86
CA GLY A 195 25.88 -18.29 -12.23
C GLY A 195 26.06 -19.66 -12.85
N PHE A 196 26.42 -19.67 -14.12
CA PHE A 196 27.21 -20.72 -14.76
C PHE A 196 28.16 -21.38 -13.74
N PHE A 197 27.95 -22.66 -13.45
CA PHE A 197 29.04 -23.55 -13.10
C PHE A 197 28.93 -24.77 -14.00
N SER A 198 29.87 -24.85 -14.94
CA SER A 198 30.29 -26.12 -15.52
C SER A 198 30.80 -27.01 -14.39
N ASN A 199 30.28 -28.23 -14.33
CA ASN A 199 31.06 -29.46 -14.42
C ASN A 199 30.12 -30.62 -14.74
#